data_AF-A0A4Y4DTH7-F1
#
_entry.id   AF-A0A4Y4DTH7-F1
#
_cell.length_a   1.000
_cell.length_b   1.000
_cell.length_c   1.000
_cell.angle_alpha   90.00
_cell.angle_beta   90.00
_cell.angle_gamma   90.00
#
_symmetry.space_group_name_H-M   'P 1'
#
loop_
_entity.id
_entity.type
_entity.pdbx_description
1 polymer ?
#
loop_
_entity_poly.entity_id
_entity_poly.type
_entity_poly.pdbx_seq_one_letter_code
_entity_poly.pdbx_strand_id
1 'polypeptide(L)'
;MQMASWLVVLATAVAIFFSFNHFEDFDAPVFDGLYRRIDMFGLASIGLVVLFCAAGWLVRGFNTALAPILLGIAAATHFIDGSPEAVFWTAGAAAASIPLLIDSVLLTAQIRYLRRLARNSAAGQDLKLDGDAAAALRGMMGFNLFWAFVSLAAAGALYWFAGKVFADEAGRSAQELEDQSFSDVVMAGALLLGCIGVVWIFRTATALAARSAVGPVVWDLGQVEAELGMVFDDGLAGGDISTANDALADRCICLSELIQLFPDDAQEIRDSDFISASTHCPAHGITAVNSLSTEEFCRVAEASWLWEMLSEVPRSAATSSQTRLLVGFAGAAFTGFPGRINSEGAVEINDSAYFDPDQEDAAEPMTAPGAPPSVGRLDEIDLRPAGINGHARRFEHSRAWFIPGDSGRG
;
A
#
# COMPACT_ATOMS: atom_id res chain seq x y z
N MET A 1 10.90 -8.62 2.32
CA MET A 1 12.12 -8.97 1.54
C MET A 1 12.88 -7.74 1.03
N GLN A 2 12.20 -6.62 0.79
CA GLN A 2 12.80 -5.37 0.26
C GLN A 2 13.98 -4.82 1.08
N MET A 3 13.89 -4.79 2.43
CA MET A 3 15.01 -4.38 3.28
C MET A 3 16.21 -5.32 3.20
N ALA A 4 15.98 -6.62 3.01
CA ALA A 4 17.07 -7.59 2.89
C ALA A 4 17.87 -7.37 1.60
N SER A 5 17.21 -7.09 0.46
CA SER A 5 17.90 -6.78 -0.80
C SER A 5 18.74 -5.51 -0.72
N TRP A 6 18.24 -4.46 -0.04
CA TRP A 6 19.03 -3.26 0.21
C TRP A 6 20.23 -3.53 1.12
N LEU A 7 20.06 -4.30 2.21
CA LEU A 7 21.16 -4.69 3.10
C LEU A 7 22.23 -5.52 2.38
N VAL A 8 21.86 -6.36 1.42
CA VAL A 8 22.85 -7.11 0.61
C VAL A 8 23.70 -6.17 -0.23
N VAL A 9 23.11 -5.14 -0.85
CA VAL A 9 23.87 -4.16 -1.64
C VAL A 9 24.82 -3.38 -0.74
N LEU A 10 24.34 -2.92 0.42
CA LEU A 10 25.15 -2.23 1.42
C LEU A 10 26.29 -3.11 1.92
N ALA A 11 26.01 -4.34 2.32
CA ALA A 11 27.02 -5.29 2.79
C ALA A 11 28.05 -5.61 1.70
N THR A 12 27.62 -5.73 0.44
CA THR A 12 28.52 -5.96 -0.70
C THR A 12 29.45 -4.78 -0.90
N ALA A 13 28.91 -3.56 -0.97
CA ALA A 13 29.69 -2.34 -1.15
C ALA A 13 30.71 -2.14 0.00
N VAL A 14 30.27 -2.33 1.24
CA VAL A 14 31.13 -2.25 2.43
C VAL A 14 32.21 -3.32 2.40
N ALA A 15 31.87 -4.57 2.07
CA ALA A 15 32.83 -5.66 2.01
C ALA A 15 33.91 -5.41 0.95
N ILE A 16 33.55 -4.89 -0.24
CA ILE A 16 34.50 -4.54 -1.29
C ILE A 16 35.40 -3.38 -0.81
N PHE A 17 34.79 -2.33 -0.27
CA PHE A 17 35.51 -1.17 0.26
C PHE A 17 36.60 -1.54 1.27
N PHE A 18 36.30 -2.42 2.22
CA PHE A 18 37.28 -2.89 3.21
C PHE A 18 38.23 -3.97 2.68
N SER A 19 37.78 -4.89 1.82
CA SER A 19 38.63 -6.00 1.35
C SER A 19 39.72 -5.57 0.39
N PHE A 20 39.50 -4.46 -0.33
CA PHE A 20 40.45 -3.89 -1.28
C PHE A 20 41.14 -2.64 -0.74
N ASN A 21 40.97 -2.32 0.55
CA ASN A 21 41.58 -1.17 1.22
C ASN A 21 41.34 0.18 0.51
N HIS A 22 40.19 0.37 -0.13
CA HIS A 22 39.89 1.63 -0.83
C HIS A 22 39.89 2.87 0.09
N PHE A 23 39.86 2.68 1.41
CA PHE A 23 40.04 3.77 2.37
C PHE A 23 41.49 4.29 2.46
N GLU A 24 42.48 3.54 1.96
CA GLU A 24 43.87 3.98 1.86
C GLU A 24 44.13 4.73 0.54
N ASP A 25 43.24 4.57 -0.44
CA ASP A 25 43.37 5.06 -1.82
C ASP A 25 42.54 6.34 -2.09
N PHE A 26 42.10 7.06 -1.07
CA PHE A 26 41.29 8.28 -1.28
C PHE A 26 42.00 9.38 -2.09
N ASP A 27 43.34 9.41 -2.02
CA ASP A 27 44.18 10.35 -2.76
C ASP A 27 44.72 9.75 -4.08
N ALA A 28 44.40 8.48 -4.38
CA ALA A 28 44.81 7.82 -5.60
C ALA A 28 43.94 8.30 -6.78
N PRO A 29 44.50 8.38 -8.01
CA PRO A 29 43.69 8.68 -9.18
C PRO A 29 42.57 7.65 -9.34
N VAL A 30 41.38 8.14 -9.63
CA VAL A 30 40.14 7.33 -9.73
C VAL A 30 40.23 6.23 -10.80
N PHE A 31 41.12 6.41 -11.78
CA PHE A 31 41.44 5.42 -12.81
C PHE A 31 42.90 5.57 -13.25
N ASP A 32 43.52 4.46 -13.63
CA ASP A 32 44.90 4.43 -14.12
C ASP A 32 44.97 4.72 -15.62
N GLY A 33 45.79 5.72 -15.99
CA GLY A 33 46.09 6.03 -17.38
C GLY A 33 45.08 6.97 -18.05
N LEU A 34 44.77 6.69 -19.31
CA LEU A 34 43.86 7.52 -20.10
C LEU A 34 42.42 7.09 -19.88
N TYR A 35 41.51 8.04 -19.75
CA TYR A 35 40.09 7.78 -19.53
C TYR A 35 39.47 7.06 -20.74
N ARG A 36 38.97 5.84 -20.49
CA ARG A 36 38.34 4.94 -21.45
C ARG A 36 36.85 4.82 -21.16
N ARG A 37 36.12 4.30 -22.14
CA ARG A 37 34.68 4.07 -22.02
C ARG A 37 34.34 3.10 -20.89
N ILE A 38 35.22 2.13 -20.61
CA ILE A 38 34.99 1.17 -19.53
C ILE A 38 35.07 1.85 -18.15
N ASP A 39 35.95 2.84 -17.99
CA ASP A 39 36.10 3.60 -16.75
C ASP A 39 34.80 4.40 -16.49
N MET A 40 34.21 5.01 -17.53
CA MET A 40 32.90 5.68 -17.44
C MET A 40 31.80 4.76 -16.90
N PHE A 41 31.70 3.54 -17.42
CA PHE A 41 30.70 2.59 -16.96
C PHE A 41 31.00 2.06 -15.55
N GLY A 42 32.27 1.80 -15.23
CA GLY A 42 32.71 1.35 -13.91
C GLY A 42 32.33 2.38 -12.84
N LEU A 43 32.76 3.63 -13.00
CA LEU A 43 32.49 4.72 -12.05
C LEU A 43 31.01 5.04 -11.93
N ALA A 44 30.28 5.08 -13.05
CA ALA A 44 28.83 5.25 -13.01
C ALA A 44 28.13 4.14 -12.22
N SER A 45 28.57 2.88 -12.37
CA SER A 45 27.98 1.74 -11.65
C SER A 45 28.28 1.78 -10.14
N ILE A 46 29.50 2.16 -9.75
CA ILE A 46 29.88 2.34 -8.34
C ILE A 46 29.07 3.48 -7.72
N GLY A 47 28.99 4.62 -8.40
CA GLY A 47 28.18 5.77 -7.97
C GLY A 47 26.71 5.42 -7.75
N LEU A 48 26.14 4.59 -8.63
CA LEU A 48 24.78 4.08 -8.46
C LEU A 48 24.62 3.16 -7.26
N VAL A 49 25.56 2.25 -7.03
CA VAL A 49 25.53 1.38 -5.85
C VAL A 49 25.60 2.21 -4.58
N VAL A 50 26.51 3.20 -4.51
CA VAL A 50 26.65 4.10 -3.36
C VAL A 50 25.36 4.91 -3.13
N LEU A 51 24.78 5.47 -4.19
CA LEU A 51 23.50 6.20 -4.11
C LEU A 51 22.38 5.29 -3.61
N PHE A 52 22.31 4.05 -4.11
CA PHE A 52 21.32 3.07 -3.68
C PHE A 52 21.54 2.63 -2.23
N CYS A 53 22.78 2.54 -1.74
CA CYS A 53 23.05 2.31 -0.33
C CYS A 53 22.51 3.46 0.54
N ALA A 54 22.68 4.71 0.13
CA ALA A 54 22.25 5.89 0.88
C ALA A 54 20.73 6.11 0.86
N ALA A 55 20.09 5.93 -0.30
CA ALA A 55 18.71 6.33 -0.54
C ALA A 55 17.77 5.17 -0.95
N GLY A 56 18.28 3.94 -1.12
CA GLY A 56 17.48 2.80 -1.59
C GLY A 56 16.32 2.44 -0.65
N TRP A 57 16.42 2.77 0.64
CA TRP A 57 15.32 2.56 1.58
C TRP A 57 14.08 3.43 1.29
N LEU A 58 14.21 4.51 0.50
CA LEU A 58 13.10 5.36 0.05
C LEU A 58 12.28 4.71 -1.10
N VAL A 59 12.90 3.81 -1.87
CA VAL A 59 12.28 3.17 -3.05
C VAL A 59 11.94 1.70 -2.77
N ARG A 60 11.33 1.45 -1.60
CA ARG A 60 11.06 0.10 -1.06
C ARG A 60 10.44 -0.85 -2.09
N GLY A 61 9.44 -0.39 -2.84
CA GLY A 61 8.75 -1.17 -3.88
C GLY A 61 9.62 -1.67 -5.05
N PHE A 62 10.82 -1.10 -5.24
CA PHE A 62 11.75 -1.46 -6.32
C PHE A 62 12.95 -2.28 -5.85
N ASN A 63 13.25 -2.29 -4.55
CA ASN A 63 14.52 -2.82 -4.02
C ASN A 63 14.80 -4.28 -4.39
N THR A 64 13.79 -5.14 -4.32
CA THR A 64 13.97 -6.58 -4.61
C THR A 64 14.44 -6.82 -6.05
N ALA A 65 13.96 -6.02 -7.01
CA ALA A 65 14.34 -6.15 -8.41
C ALA A 65 15.56 -5.29 -8.78
N LEU A 66 15.68 -4.10 -8.19
CA LEU A 66 16.73 -3.14 -8.54
C LEU A 66 18.10 -3.58 -8.01
N ALA A 67 18.17 -4.12 -6.79
CA ALA A 67 19.41 -4.57 -6.16
C ALA A 67 20.23 -5.56 -7.00
N PRO A 68 19.68 -6.70 -7.47
CA PRO A 68 20.45 -7.63 -8.31
C PRO A 68 20.84 -7.05 -9.66
N ILE A 69 20.04 -6.14 -10.24
CA ILE A 69 20.37 -5.48 -11.52
C ILE A 69 21.56 -4.53 -11.33
N LEU A 70 21.54 -3.68 -10.32
CA LEU A 70 22.62 -2.71 -10.05
C LEU A 70 23.94 -3.43 -9.75
N LEU A 71 23.92 -4.44 -8.88
CA LEU A 71 25.12 -5.25 -8.59
C LEU A 71 25.56 -6.06 -9.82
N GLY A 72 24.64 -6.51 -10.66
CA GLY A 72 24.95 -7.19 -11.91
C GLY A 72 25.63 -6.29 -12.93
N ILE A 73 25.25 -5.01 -13.02
CA ILE A 73 25.92 -4.01 -13.86
C ILE A 73 27.34 -3.75 -13.33
N ALA A 74 27.50 -3.53 -12.03
CA ALA A 74 28.82 -3.38 -11.41
C ALA A 74 29.69 -4.63 -11.67
N ALA A 75 29.15 -5.82 -11.47
CA ALA A 75 29.85 -7.08 -11.78
C ALA A 75 30.30 -7.16 -13.24
N ALA A 76 29.42 -6.82 -14.19
CA ALA A 76 29.74 -6.86 -15.61
C ALA A 76 30.84 -5.87 -15.99
N THR A 77 30.78 -4.63 -15.47
CA THR A 77 31.80 -3.61 -15.76
C THR A 77 33.16 -4.00 -15.20
N HIS A 78 33.24 -4.44 -13.94
CA HIS A 78 34.48 -4.90 -13.33
C HIS A 78 35.02 -6.18 -13.98
N PHE A 79 34.15 -7.07 -14.47
CA PHE A 79 34.57 -8.27 -15.21
C PHE A 79 35.19 -7.90 -16.56
N ILE A 80 34.60 -6.94 -17.28
CA ILE A 80 35.14 -6.45 -18.57
C ILE A 80 36.49 -5.74 -18.37
N ASP A 81 36.66 -5.00 -17.29
CA ASP A 81 37.93 -4.35 -16.96
C ASP A 81 38.99 -5.33 -16.42
N GLY A 82 38.60 -6.56 -16.07
CA GLY A 82 39.51 -7.57 -15.52
C GLY A 82 39.87 -7.32 -14.05
N SER A 83 39.06 -6.54 -13.33
CA SER A 83 39.27 -6.22 -11.92
C SER A 83 39.06 -7.47 -11.02
N PRO A 84 39.93 -7.69 -10.02
CA PRO A 84 39.74 -8.76 -9.03
C PRO A 84 38.46 -8.60 -8.21
N GLU A 85 37.91 -7.40 -8.10
CA GLU A 85 36.64 -7.11 -7.40
C GLU A 85 35.43 -7.74 -8.09
N ALA A 86 35.52 -8.07 -9.38
CA ALA A 86 34.41 -8.60 -10.17
C ALA A 86 33.75 -9.82 -9.52
N VAL A 87 34.54 -10.66 -8.83
CA VAL A 87 34.03 -11.85 -8.12
C VAL A 87 33.12 -11.45 -6.94
N PHE A 88 33.48 -10.39 -6.20
CA PHE A 88 32.71 -9.90 -5.07
C PHE A 88 31.41 -9.23 -5.52
N TRP A 89 31.48 -8.42 -6.58
CA TRP A 89 30.28 -7.85 -7.21
C TRP A 89 29.32 -8.94 -7.71
N THR A 90 29.86 -10.00 -8.35
CA THR A 90 29.07 -11.14 -8.82
C THR A 90 28.43 -11.91 -7.66
N ALA A 91 29.17 -12.14 -6.58
CA ALA A 91 28.65 -12.78 -5.38
C ALA A 91 27.53 -11.95 -4.74
N GLY A 92 27.69 -10.64 -4.66
CA GLY A 92 26.65 -9.71 -4.20
C GLY A 92 25.40 -9.75 -5.08
N ALA A 93 25.55 -9.72 -6.41
CA ALA A 93 24.44 -9.83 -7.35
C ALA A 93 23.68 -11.16 -7.21
N ALA A 94 24.41 -12.27 -7.03
CA ALA A 94 23.83 -13.58 -6.77
C ALA A 94 23.06 -13.61 -5.43
N ALA A 95 23.64 -13.05 -4.36
CA ALA A 95 22.98 -12.94 -3.06
C ALA A 95 21.71 -12.07 -3.13
N ALA A 96 21.76 -10.92 -3.82
CA ALA A 96 20.62 -10.01 -3.99
C ALA A 96 19.52 -10.62 -4.87
N SER A 97 19.85 -11.61 -5.69
CA SER A 97 18.88 -12.37 -6.50
C SER A 97 18.09 -13.38 -5.67
N ILE A 98 18.58 -13.80 -4.49
CA ILE A 98 17.88 -14.80 -3.65
C ILE A 98 16.51 -14.29 -3.19
N PRO A 99 16.37 -13.07 -2.61
CA PRO A 99 15.05 -12.52 -2.28
C PRO A 99 14.10 -12.45 -3.49
N LEU A 100 14.60 -12.02 -4.66
CA LEU A 100 13.82 -11.96 -5.89
C LEU A 100 13.32 -13.34 -6.33
N LEU A 101 14.17 -14.36 -6.22
CA LEU A 101 13.81 -15.75 -6.53
C LEU A 101 12.77 -16.29 -5.54
N ILE A 102 12.92 -16.02 -4.25
CA ILE A 102 11.94 -16.44 -3.23
C ILE A 102 10.59 -15.77 -3.51
N ASP A 103 10.57 -14.45 -3.72
CA ASP A 103 9.35 -13.71 -4.06
C ASP A 103 8.71 -14.27 -5.35
N SER A 104 9.50 -14.59 -6.37
CA SER A 104 9.02 -15.19 -7.61
C SER A 104 8.43 -16.59 -7.42
N VAL A 105 9.03 -17.42 -6.55
CA VAL A 105 8.53 -18.76 -6.21
C VAL A 105 7.22 -18.66 -5.43
N LEU A 106 7.14 -17.77 -4.44
CA LEU A 106 5.93 -17.52 -3.66
C LEU A 106 4.80 -17.01 -4.56
N LEU A 107 5.09 -16.03 -5.43
CA LEU A 107 4.14 -15.53 -6.42
C LEU A 107 3.64 -16.65 -7.34
N THR A 108 4.54 -17.51 -7.83
CA THR A 108 4.15 -18.65 -8.67
C THR A 108 3.28 -19.65 -7.91
N ALA A 109 3.59 -19.92 -6.64
CA ALA A 109 2.78 -20.79 -5.79
C ALA A 109 1.38 -20.21 -5.55
N GLN A 110 1.28 -18.91 -5.27
CA GLN A 110 0.02 -18.17 -5.13
C GLN A 110 -0.82 -18.25 -6.42
N ILE A 111 -0.22 -17.96 -7.58
CA ILE A 111 -0.90 -18.06 -8.89
C ILE A 111 -1.44 -19.47 -9.12
N ARG A 112 -0.65 -20.52 -8.81
CA ARG A 112 -1.09 -21.92 -8.95
C ARG A 112 -2.23 -22.26 -7.98
N TYR A 113 -2.15 -21.78 -6.74
CA TYR A 113 -3.20 -21.97 -5.74
C TYR A 113 -4.51 -21.32 -6.20
N LEU A 114 -4.46 -20.05 -6.61
CA LEU A 114 -5.61 -19.31 -7.12
C LEU A 114 -6.19 -19.95 -8.37
N ARG A 115 -5.37 -20.43 -9.29
CA ARG A 115 -5.82 -21.19 -10.46
C ARG A 115 -6.59 -22.46 -10.09
N ARG A 116 -6.13 -23.18 -9.06
CA ARG A 116 -6.85 -24.38 -8.57
C ARG A 116 -8.16 -23.99 -7.91
N LEU A 117 -8.14 -22.95 -7.06
CA LEU A 117 -9.33 -22.43 -6.41
C LEU A 117 -10.37 -22.03 -7.47
N ALA A 118 -9.99 -21.19 -8.44
CA ALA A 118 -10.87 -20.75 -9.53
C ALA A 118 -11.48 -21.92 -10.32
N ARG A 119 -10.71 -22.96 -10.61
CA ARG A 119 -11.22 -24.17 -11.31
C ARG A 119 -12.17 -25.00 -10.46
N ASN A 120 -11.93 -25.07 -9.15
CA ASN A 120 -12.74 -25.87 -8.24
C ASN A 120 -14.02 -25.14 -7.80
N SER A 121 -14.01 -23.81 -7.85
CA SER A 121 -15.16 -22.93 -7.58
C SER A 121 -16.15 -22.81 -8.74
N ALA A 122 -16.03 -23.66 -9.79
CA ALA A 122 -16.77 -23.60 -11.05
C ALA A 122 -18.30 -23.89 -10.96
N ALA A 123 -18.93 -23.62 -9.82
CA ALA A 123 -20.37 -23.42 -9.70
C ALA A 123 -20.78 -21.94 -9.90
N GLY A 124 -19.85 -21.07 -10.34
CA GLY A 124 -20.07 -19.64 -10.53
C GLY A 124 -20.84 -19.27 -11.80
N GLN A 125 -21.55 -18.15 -11.75
CA GLN A 125 -22.21 -17.52 -12.90
C GLN A 125 -21.21 -16.72 -13.73
N ASP A 126 -21.40 -16.68 -15.06
CA ASP A 126 -20.65 -15.78 -15.94
C ASP A 126 -21.13 -14.33 -15.72
N LEU A 127 -20.33 -13.54 -15.04
CA LEU A 127 -20.56 -12.10 -14.87
C LEU A 127 -19.88 -11.31 -15.98
N LYS A 128 -20.60 -10.31 -16.53
CA LYS A 128 -20.00 -9.34 -17.45
C LYS A 128 -19.35 -8.21 -16.64
N LEU A 129 -18.13 -7.87 -17.04
CA LEU A 129 -17.50 -6.62 -16.60
C LEU A 129 -18.16 -5.47 -17.35
N ASP A 130 -18.41 -4.37 -16.64
CA ASP A 130 -18.81 -3.13 -17.29
C ASP A 130 -17.66 -2.57 -18.16
N GLY A 131 -18.00 -1.74 -19.15
CA GLY A 131 -17.05 -1.14 -20.09
C GLY A 131 -15.97 -0.33 -19.39
N ASP A 132 -16.33 0.41 -18.34
CA ASP A 132 -15.42 1.23 -17.55
C ASP A 132 -14.48 0.37 -16.69
N ALA A 133 -15.01 -0.67 -16.05
CA ALA A 133 -14.20 -1.68 -15.33
C ALA A 133 -13.18 -2.36 -16.26
N ALA A 134 -13.60 -2.70 -17.49
CA ALA A 134 -12.71 -3.28 -18.50
C ALA A 134 -11.68 -2.28 -19.04
N ALA A 135 -12.00 -0.99 -19.06
CA ALA A 135 -11.07 0.08 -19.42
C ALA A 135 -10.04 0.30 -18.30
N ALA A 136 -10.45 0.36 -17.03
CA ALA A 136 -9.56 0.50 -15.88
C ALA A 136 -8.51 -0.63 -15.81
N LEU A 137 -8.94 -1.89 -16.00
CA LEU A 137 -8.04 -3.06 -16.03
C LEU A 137 -6.99 -3.01 -17.14
N ARG A 138 -7.31 -2.37 -18.28
CA ARG A 138 -6.39 -2.13 -19.40
C ARG A 138 -5.50 -0.91 -19.14
N GLY A 139 -6.06 0.15 -18.55
CA GLY A 139 -5.38 1.40 -18.24
C GLY A 139 -4.13 1.21 -17.38
N MET A 140 -4.17 0.34 -16.37
CA MET A 140 -3.00 0.08 -15.51
C MET A 140 -1.86 -0.65 -16.21
N MET A 141 -2.16 -1.59 -17.11
CA MET A 141 -1.10 -2.17 -17.96
C MET A 141 -0.49 -1.11 -18.86
N GLY A 142 -1.33 -0.20 -19.37
CA GLY A 142 -0.89 0.99 -20.09
C GLY A 142 0.03 1.87 -19.24
N PHE A 143 -0.29 2.08 -17.95
CA PHE A 143 0.51 2.90 -17.03
C PHE A 143 1.92 2.34 -16.83
N ASN A 144 2.05 1.04 -16.52
CA ASN A 144 3.38 0.43 -16.32
C ASN A 144 4.20 0.46 -17.61
N LEU A 145 3.57 0.19 -18.77
CA LEU A 145 4.24 0.25 -20.06
C LEU A 145 4.63 1.67 -20.44
N PHE A 146 3.79 2.65 -20.12
CA PHE A 146 4.07 4.07 -20.32
C PHE A 146 5.32 4.48 -19.54
N TRP A 147 5.39 4.17 -18.24
CA TRP A 147 6.56 4.49 -17.42
C TRP A 147 7.81 3.69 -17.82
N ALA A 148 7.66 2.44 -18.24
CA ALA A 148 8.76 1.68 -18.84
C ALA A 148 9.31 2.40 -20.07
N PHE A 149 8.44 2.80 -20.99
CA PHE A 149 8.82 3.50 -22.22
C PHE A 149 9.48 4.85 -21.93
N VAL A 150 8.87 5.67 -21.06
CA VAL A 150 9.44 6.97 -20.66
C VAL A 150 10.82 6.80 -20.04
N SER A 151 10.98 5.84 -19.11
CA SER A 151 12.26 5.58 -18.45
C SER A 151 13.33 5.12 -19.44
N LEU A 152 13.00 4.20 -20.36
CA LEU A 152 13.94 3.70 -21.37
C LEU A 152 14.28 4.74 -22.43
N ALA A 153 13.32 5.57 -22.85
CA ALA A 153 13.57 6.67 -23.78
C ALA A 153 14.49 7.72 -23.15
N ALA A 154 14.24 8.09 -21.89
CA ALA A 154 15.09 9.00 -21.14
C ALA A 154 16.49 8.40 -20.91
N ALA A 155 16.58 7.11 -20.57
CA ALA A 155 17.85 6.38 -20.47
C ALA A 155 18.64 6.43 -21.79
N GLY A 156 17.98 6.20 -22.93
CA GLY A 156 18.60 6.28 -24.25
C GLY A 156 19.10 7.69 -24.60
N ALA A 157 18.32 8.73 -24.26
CA ALA A 157 18.72 10.12 -24.44
C ALA A 157 19.93 10.49 -23.58
N LEU A 158 19.93 10.11 -22.30
CA LEU A 158 21.07 10.32 -21.40
C LEU A 158 22.29 9.52 -21.83
N TYR A 159 22.13 8.28 -22.28
CA TYR A 159 23.22 7.46 -22.82
C TYR A 159 23.87 8.13 -24.04
N TRP A 160 23.05 8.64 -24.97
CA TRP A 160 23.54 9.38 -26.12
C TRP A 160 24.30 10.65 -25.71
N PHE A 161 23.77 11.39 -24.74
CA PHE A 161 24.40 12.61 -24.22
C PHE A 161 25.70 12.30 -23.47
N ALA A 162 25.75 11.26 -22.64
CA ALA A 162 26.96 10.78 -21.99
C ALA A 162 28.03 10.44 -23.03
N GLY A 163 27.65 9.77 -24.13
CA GLY A 163 28.56 9.47 -25.24
C GLY A 163 29.10 10.72 -25.95
N LYS A 164 28.36 11.84 -25.96
CA LYS A 164 28.84 13.12 -26.50
C LYS A 164 29.86 13.77 -25.58
N VAL A 165 29.54 13.87 -24.29
CA VAL A 165 30.47 14.41 -23.27
C VAL A 165 31.74 13.57 -23.21
N PHE A 166 31.60 12.24 -23.20
CA PHE A 166 32.72 11.31 -23.22
C PHE A 166 33.63 11.51 -24.44
N ALA A 167 33.10 11.91 -25.61
CA ALA A 167 33.94 12.11 -26.80
C ALA A 167 34.95 13.26 -26.61
N ASP A 168 34.63 14.24 -25.77
CA ASP A 168 35.50 15.37 -25.44
C ASP A 168 36.44 15.06 -24.26
N GLU A 169 36.08 14.08 -23.41
CA GLU A 169 36.85 13.66 -22.23
C GLU A 169 37.77 12.46 -22.50
N ALA A 170 37.47 11.68 -23.54
CA ALA A 170 38.18 10.45 -23.87
C ALA A 170 39.68 10.72 -24.10
N GLY A 171 40.52 9.91 -23.47
CA GLY A 171 41.96 10.05 -23.58
C GLY A 171 42.59 11.05 -22.60
N ARG A 172 41.80 11.76 -21.78
CA ARG A 172 42.32 12.64 -20.73
C ARG A 172 42.69 11.82 -19.48
N SER A 173 43.68 12.27 -18.73
CA SER A 173 44.06 11.69 -17.44
C SER A 173 43.10 12.12 -16.31
N ALA A 174 43.10 11.41 -15.18
CA ALA A 174 42.28 11.76 -14.01
C ALA A 174 42.51 13.21 -13.54
N GLN A 175 43.78 13.65 -13.53
CA GLN A 175 44.15 15.01 -13.14
C GLN A 175 43.61 16.08 -14.12
N GLU A 176 43.55 15.77 -15.42
CA GLU A 176 42.98 16.68 -16.43
C GLU A 176 41.45 16.77 -16.38
N LEU A 177 40.81 15.80 -15.73
CA LEU A 177 39.37 15.75 -15.47
C LEU A 177 39.02 16.22 -14.05
N GLU A 178 39.99 16.74 -13.28
CA GLU A 178 39.77 17.16 -11.88
C GLU A 178 39.13 16.04 -11.03
N ASP A 179 39.56 14.80 -11.27
CA ASP A 179 39.12 13.57 -10.59
C ASP A 179 37.64 13.18 -10.80
N GLN A 180 36.86 13.93 -11.60
CA GLN A 180 35.46 13.63 -11.89
C GLN A 180 35.10 13.91 -13.36
N SER A 181 34.63 12.89 -14.08
CA SER A 181 34.06 13.10 -15.40
C SER A 181 32.57 13.44 -15.32
N PHE A 182 32.11 14.42 -16.09
CA PHE A 182 30.68 14.70 -16.19
C PHE A 182 29.94 13.57 -16.91
N SER A 183 30.62 12.85 -17.81
CA SER A 183 30.05 11.69 -18.51
C SER A 183 29.72 10.55 -17.54
N ASP A 184 30.45 10.38 -16.43
CA ASP A 184 30.13 9.42 -15.36
C ASP A 184 28.75 9.68 -14.75
N VAL A 185 28.49 10.95 -14.39
CA VAL A 185 27.24 11.37 -13.74
C VAL A 185 26.04 11.17 -14.66
N VAL A 186 26.19 11.57 -15.93
CA VAL A 186 25.14 11.38 -16.94
C VAL A 186 24.90 9.90 -17.20
N MET A 187 25.97 9.10 -17.28
CA MET A 187 25.87 7.65 -17.47
C MET A 187 25.20 6.96 -16.29
N ALA A 188 25.48 7.38 -15.04
CA ALA A 188 24.79 6.88 -13.86
C ALA A 188 23.28 7.13 -13.96
N GLY A 189 22.87 8.34 -14.37
CA GLY A 189 21.46 8.65 -14.64
C GLY A 189 20.85 7.75 -15.73
N ALA A 190 21.57 7.52 -16.83
CA ALA A 190 21.13 6.64 -17.91
C ALA A 190 20.93 5.19 -17.44
N LEU A 191 21.90 4.65 -16.70
CA LEU A 191 21.84 3.30 -16.13
C LEU A 191 20.69 3.16 -15.14
N LEU A 192 20.49 4.12 -14.23
CA LEU A 192 19.39 4.09 -13.25
C LEU A 192 18.02 4.05 -13.94
N LEU A 193 17.78 4.95 -14.91
CA LEU A 193 16.52 4.97 -15.65
C LEU A 193 16.34 3.70 -16.50
N GLY A 194 17.43 3.15 -17.04
CA GLY A 194 17.44 1.86 -17.71
C GLY A 194 16.97 0.73 -16.80
N CYS A 195 17.54 0.65 -15.59
CA CYS A 195 17.16 -0.32 -14.57
C CYS A 195 15.70 -0.16 -14.14
N ILE A 196 15.24 1.06 -13.87
CA ILE A 196 13.84 1.35 -13.53
C ILE A 196 12.90 0.89 -14.65
N GLY A 197 13.25 1.19 -15.91
CA GLY A 197 12.51 0.73 -17.08
C GLY A 197 12.41 -0.80 -17.16
N VAL A 198 13.50 -1.52 -16.90
CA VAL A 198 13.52 -2.98 -16.85
C VAL A 198 12.62 -3.51 -15.72
N VAL A 199 12.63 -2.88 -14.54
CA VAL A 199 11.74 -3.27 -13.44
C VAL A 199 10.27 -3.08 -13.83
N TRP A 200 9.90 -1.99 -14.50
CA TRP A 200 8.53 -1.79 -15.00
C TRP A 200 8.12 -2.83 -16.04
N ILE A 201 9.03 -3.23 -16.94
CA ILE A 201 8.79 -4.33 -17.88
C ILE A 201 8.58 -5.63 -17.13
N PHE A 202 9.42 -5.94 -16.14
CA PHE A 202 9.30 -7.14 -15.34
C PHE A 202 7.94 -7.20 -14.61
N ARG A 203 7.52 -6.10 -13.96
CA ARG A 203 6.19 -5.99 -13.32
C ARG A 203 5.05 -6.20 -14.30
N THR A 204 5.17 -5.66 -15.52
CA THR A 204 4.17 -5.85 -16.57
C THR A 204 4.11 -7.30 -17.04
N ALA A 205 5.28 -7.92 -17.26
CA ALA A 205 5.38 -9.30 -17.71
C ALA A 205 4.83 -10.28 -16.66
N THR A 206 5.13 -10.07 -15.38
CA THR A 206 4.57 -10.90 -14.29
C THR A 206 3.07 -10.72 -14.16
N ALA A 207 2.54 -9.50 -14.32
CA ALA A 207 1.10 -9.24 -14.35
C ALA A 207 0.40 -9.94 -15.53
N LEU A 208 0.98 -9.88 -16.74
CA LEU A 208 0.47 -10.60 -17.91
C LEU A 208 0.50 -12.12 -17.70
N ALA A 209 1.59 -12.65 -17.16
CA ALA A 209 1.73 -14.07 -16.87
C ALA A 209 0.70 -14.54 -15.81
N ALA A 210 0.51 -13.77 -14.74
CA ALA A 210 -0.48 -14.06 -13.71
C ALA A 210 -1.91 -14.07 -14.29
N ARG A 211 -2.29 -13.03 -15.04
CA ARG A 211 -3.60 -12.93 -15.70
C ARG A 211 -3.86 -14.06 -16.68
N SER A 212 -2.88 -14.41 -17.51
CA SER A 212 -3.03 -15.51 -18.48
C SER A 212 -3.10 -16.90 -17.82
N ALA A 213 -2.45 -17.08 -16.67
CA ALA A 213 -2.47 -18.35 -15.95
C ALA A 213 -3.79 -18.62 -15.23
N VAL A 214 -4.42 -17.60 -14.65
CA VAL A 214 -5.65 -17.75 -13.85
C VAL A 214 -6.92 -17.41 -14.63
N GLY A 215 -6.85 -16.52 -15.64
CA GLY A 215 -8.01 -16.02 -16.38
C GLY A 215 -8.67 -14.81 -15.70
N PRO A 216 -9.75 -14.22 -16.23
CA PRO A 216 -10.55 -13.25 -15.50
C PRO A 216 -11.45 -13.97 -14.50
N VAL A 217 -11.28 -13.72 -13.20
CA VAL A 217 -12.12 -14.32 -12.14
C VAL A 217 -12.64 -13.20 -11.24
N VAL A 218 -13.93 -13.26 -10.96
CA VAL A 218 -14.61 -12.44 -9.96
C VAL A 218 -14.91 -13.34 -8.78
N TRP A 219 -14.42 -12.97 -7.60
CA TRP A 219 -14.76 -13.64 -6.36
C TRP A 219 -15.93 -12.89 -5.74
N ASP A 220 -17.10 -13.52 -5.78
CA ASP A 220 -18.19 -13.13 -4.89
C ASP A 220 -17.87 -13.67 -3.51
N LEU A 221 -17.53 -12.75 -2.63
CA LEU A 221 -17.20 -13.07 -1.26
C LEU A 221 -18.50 -13.31 -0.45
N GLY A 222 -19.66 -12.95 -0.99
CA GLY A 222 -20.94 -12.89 -0.28
C GLY A 222 -21.04 -11.60 0.54
N GLN A 223 -22.03 -11.54 1.43
CA GLN A 223 -22.04 -10.57 2.53
C GLN A 223 -20.92 -10.94 3.52
N VAL A 224 -19.69 -10.57 3.20
CA VAL A 224 -18.57 -10.68 4.15
C VAL A 224 -18.55 -9.40 4.96
N GLU A 225 -18.85 -9.53 6.26
CA GLU A 225 -18.70 -8.48 7.26
C GLU A 225 -17.25 -7.96 7.36
N ALA A 226 -16.28 -8.76 6.92
CA ALA A 226 -14.92 -8.31 6.71
C ALA A 226 -14.77 -7.73 5.30
N GLU A 227 -14.53 -6.42 5.23
CA GLU A 227 -13.82 -5.84 4.10
C GLU A 227 -12.62 -6.72 3.75
N LEU A 228 -12.53 -7.14 2.50
CA LEU A 228 -11.30 -7.73 1.97
C LEU A 228 -10.32 -6.65 1.46
N GLY A 229 -10.55 -5.40 1.88
CA GLY A 229 -9.52 -4.38 2.12
C GLY A 229 -9.38 -4.18 3.63
N MET A 230 -8.30 -3.55 4.10
CA MET A 230 -8.15 -3.21 5.52
C MET A 230 -9.45 -2.65 6.11
N VAL A 231 -9.75 -3.07 7.36
CA VAL A 231 -10.67 -2.35 8.25
C VAL A 231 -10.10 -0.94 8.41
N PHE A 232 -10.51 -0.06 7.51
CA PHE A 232 -10.76 1.32 7.88
C PHE A 232 -12.21 1.29 8.34
N ASP A 233 -12.38 1.08 9.64
CA ASP A 233 -13.61 1.49 10.28
C ASP A 233 -13.63 3.01 10.09
N ASP A 234 -14.31 3.47 9.03
CA ASP A 234 -14.49 4.88 8.71
C ASP A 234 -15.15 5.57 9.91
N GLY A 235 -14.31 5.99 10.87
CA GLY A 235 -14.47 7.13 11.77
C GLY A 235 -15.74 7.25 12.61
N LEU A 236 -16.65 6.28 12.62
CA LEU A 236 -17.84 6.31 13.45
C LEU A 236 -17.47 5.88 14.86
N ALA A 237 -16.80 6.79 15.57
CA ALA A 237 -16.64 6.67 17.00
C ALA A 237 -18.03 6.65 17.65
N GLY A 238 -18.19 5.81 18.67
CA GLY A 238 -19.41 5.85 19.48
C GLY A 238 -19.64 7.26 20.02
N GLY A 239 -20.90 7.64 20.14
CA GLY A 239 -21.26 8.92 20.71
C GLY A 239 -21.21 10.07 19.71
N ASP A 240 -20.94 9.83 18.43
CA ASP A 240 -21.10 10.83 17.37
C ASP A 240 -22.49 10.76 16.74
N ILE A 241 -22.98 11.91 16.23
CA ILE A 241 -24.19 12.03 15.42
C ILE A 241 -23.83 12.54 14.02
N SER A 242 -24.60 12.11 13.02
CA SER A 242 -24.53 12.69 11.67
C SER A 242 -25.17 14.07 11.65
N THR A 243 -24.46 15.08 11.15
CA THR A 243 -24.99 16.44 10.99
C THR A 243 -26.10 16.50 9.92
N ALA A 244 -26.04 15.62 8.92
CA ALA A 244 -27.02 15.56 7.84
C ALA A 244 -28.35 14.90 8.26
N ASN A 245 -28.31 13.89 9.13
CA ASN A 245 -29.47 13.05 9.42
C ASN A 245 -29.96 13.20 10.87
N ASP A 246 -29.07 13.01 11.84
CA ASP A 246 -29.44 12.94 13.25
C ASP A 246 -29.66 14.34 13.83
N ALA A 247 -28.88 15.34 13.41
CA ALA A 247 -29.04 16.72 13.89
C ALA A 247 -30.42 17.32 13.57
N LEU A 248 -31.19 16.72 12.65
CA LEU A 248 -32.55 17.10 12.30
C LEU A 248 -33.63 16.50 13.23
N ALA A 249 -33.25 15.61 14.15
CA ALA A 249 -34.18 15.01 15.10
C ALA A 249 -34.86 16.08 15.97
N ASP A 250 -36.14 15.89 16.28
CA ASP A 250 -36.91 16.83 17.09
C ASP A 250 -36.24 17.04 18.46
N ARG A 251 -36.09 18.31 18.85
CA ARG A 251 -35.43 18.75 20.09
C ARG A 251 -33.94 18.38 20.21
N CYS A 252 -33.26 18.04 19.11
CA CYS A 252 -31.80 17.89 19.10
C CYS A 252 -31.12 19.24 19.37
N ILE A 253 -30.13 19.24 20.26
CA ILE A 253 -29.34 20.44 20.61
C ILE A 253 -27.84 20.27 20.36
N CYS A 254 -27.37 19.09 19.95
CA CYS A 254 -25.94 18.75 19.88
C CYS A 254 -25.13 19.76 19.06
N LEU A 255 -25.59 20.07 17.83
CA LEU A 255 -24.90 21.03 16.94
C LEU A 255 -24.90 22.44 17.53
N SER A 256 -26.04 22.92 18.03
CA SER A 256 -26.14 24.25 18.62
C SER A 256 -25.34 24.41 19.90
N GLU A 257 -25.24 23.37 20.72
CA GLU A 257 -24.45 23.36 21.95
C GLU A 257 -22.96 23.35 21.63
N LEU A 258 -22.51 22.54 20.66
CA LEU A 258 -21.12 22.49 20.24
C LEU A 258 -20.65 23.84 19.65
N ILE A 259 -21.48 24.47 18.81
CA ILE A 259 -21.22 25.82 18.28
C ILE A 259 -21.15 26.88 19.39
N GLN A 260 -21.95 26.75 20.45
CA GLN A 260 -21.89 27.67 21.60
C GLN A 260 -20.62 27.49 22.43
N LEU A 261 -20.13 26.24 22.54
CA LEU A 261 -18.89 25.92 23.26
C LEU A 261 -17.65 26.38 22.47
N PHE A 262 -17.70 26.30 21.14
CA PHE A 262 -16.59 26.62 20.23
C PHE A 262 -17.03 27.60 19.13
N PRO A 263 -17.27 28.88 19.47
CA PRO A 263 -17.78 29.86 18.51
C PRO A 263 -16.78 30.22 17.40
N ASP A 264 -15.48 30.10 17.68
CA ASP A 264 -14.43 30.41 16.71
C ASP A 264 -14.35 29.35 15.59
N ASP A 265 -14.77 28.11 15.88
CA ASP A 265 -14.76 26.97 14.94
C ASP A 265 -16.15 26.70 14.33
N ALA A 266 -17.09 27.63 14.51
CA ALA A 266 -18.51 27.41 14.18
C ALA A 266 -18.77 27.06 12.70
N GLN A 267 -17.93 27.52 11.78
CA GLN A 267 -18.05 27.18 10.36
C GLN A 267 -17.55 25.76 10.08
N GLU A 268 -16.40 25.38 10.62
CA GLU A 268 -15.85 24.03 10.50
C GLU A 268 -16.80 22.98 11.11
N ILE A 269 -17.38 23.28 12.27
CA ILE A 269 -18.37 22.42 12.93
C ILE A 269 -19.63 22.22 12.07
N ARG A 270 -20.05 23.23 11.31
CA ARG A 270 -21.21 23.12 10.40
C ARG A 270 -20.90 22.34 9.14
N ASP A 271 -19.65 22.38 8.71
CA ASP A 271 -19.18 21.71 7.50
C ASP A 271 -18.73 20.25 7.78
N SER A 272 -18.65 19.85 9.06
CA SER A 272 -18.34 18.47 9.47
C SER A 272 -19.50 17.51 9.21
N ASP A 273 -19.19 16.32 8.73
CA ASP A 273 -20.17 15.23 8.51
C ASP A 273 -20.68 14.62 9.83
N PHE A 274 -19.85 14.68 10.87
CA PHE A 274 -20.12 14.11 12.19
C PHE A 274 -19.73 15.08 13.31
N ILE A 275 -20.50 15.07 14.40
CA ILE A 275 -20.18 15.80 15.63
C ILE A 275 -20.50 14.94 16.85
N SER A 276 -19.80 15.18 17.96
CA SER A 276 -20.10 14.44 19.19
C SER A 276 -21.46 14.82 19.78
N ALA A 277 -22.21 13.80 20.15
CA ALA A 277 -23.53 13.90 20.74
C ALA A 277 -23.42 14.38 22.19
N SER A 278 -24.02 15.52 22.47
CA SER A 278 -24.13 16.04 23.83
C SER A 278 -24.78 15.04 24.78
N THR A 279 -24.18 14.89 25.97
CA THR A 279 -24.68 14.03 27.05
C THR A 279 -26.08 14.46 27.53
N HIS A 280 -26.42 15.75 27.39
CA HIS A 280 -27.66 16.37 27.85
C HIS A 280 -28.69 16.57 26.73
N CYS A 281 -28.39 16.13 25.51
CA CYS A 281 -29.30 16.27 24.40
C CYS A 281 -30.61 15.48 24.65
N PRO A 282 -31.80 16.10 24.52
CA PRO A 282 -33.06 15.38 24.67
C PRO A 282 -33.28 14.25 23.65
N ALA A 283 -32.65 14.36 22.47
CA ALA A 283 -32.77 13.36 21.40
C ALA A 283 -31.67 12.29 21.45
N HIS A 284 -30.42 12.69 21.70
CA HIS A 284 -29.25 11.81 21.60
C HIS A 284 -28.45 11.71 22.90
N GLY A 285 -28.90 12.28 24.02
CA GLY A 285 -28.17 12.27 25.28
C GLY A 285 -28.31 10.95 26.05
N ILE A 286 -27.60 10.83 27.17
CA ILE A 286 -27.57 9.60 27.99
C ILE A 286 -28.98 9.25 28.49
N THR A 287 -29.76 10.25 28.91
CA THR A 287 -31.15 10.05 29.34
C THR A 287 -32.03 9.52 28.20
N ALA A 288 -31.80 9.98 26.96
CA ALA A 288 -32.54 9.50 25.79
C ALA A 288 -32.22 8.03 25.52
N VAL A 289 -30.93 7.67 25.46
CA VAL A 289 -30.45 6.27 25.30
C VAL A 289 -31.05 5.34 26.37
N ASN A 290 -31.05 5.78 27.63
CA ASN A 290 -31.56 5.01 28.75
C ASN A 290 -33.10 4.94 28.82
N SER A 291 -33.81 5.84 28.12
CA SER A 291 -35.27 5.84 28.04
C SER A 291 -35.83 4.89 26.98
N LEU A 292 -35.01 4.44 26.03
CA LEU A 292 -35.44 3.51 24.98
C LEU A 292 -35.88 2.17 25.59
N SER A 293 -36.99 1.64 25.10
CA SER A 293 -37.32 0.24 25.32
C SER A 293 -36.33 -0.67 24.58
N THR A 294 -36.26 -1.94 24.98
CA THR A 294 -35.40 -2.94 24.31
C THR A 294 -35.67 -3.01 22.81
N GLU A 295 -36.94 -2.96 22.38
CA GLU A 295 -37.32 -3.02 20.97
C GLU A 295 -36.90 -1.75 20.20
N GLU A 296 -37.04 -0.58 20.82
CA GLU A 296 -36.59 0.68 20.22
C GLU A 296 -35.07 0.73 20.12
N PHE A 297 -34.37 0.30 21.17
CA PHE A 297 -32.90 0.22 21.18
C PHE A 297 -32.40 -0.69 20.05
N CYS A 298 -32.94 -1.91 19.94
CA CYS A 298 -32.58 -2.84 18.86
C CYS A 298 -32.84 -2.28 17.46
N ARG A 299 -33.89 -1.45 17.30
CA ARG A 299 -34.23 -0.86 15.99
C ARG A 299 -33.22 0.19 15.53
N VAL A 300 -32.58 0.89 16.47
CA VAL A 300 -31.61 1.95 16.17
C VAL A 300 -30.17 1.55 16.51
N ALA A 301 -29.92 0.28 16.82
CA ALA A 301 -28.64 -0.20 17.36
C ALA A 301 -27.40 0.12 16.50
N GLU A 302 -27.54 0.41 15.20
CA GLU A 302 -26.42 0.82 14.35
C GLU A 302 -26.06 2.30 14.46
N ALA A 303 -26.89 3.11 15.14
CA ALA A 303 -26.65 4.54 15.28
C ALA A 303 -25.49 4.78 16.27
N SER A 304 -24.41 5.41 15.80
CA SER A 304 -23.19 5.69 16.56
C SER A 304 -23.46 6.37 17.89
N TRP A 305 -24.43 7.30 17.93
CA TRP A 305 -24.75 8.07 19.13
C TRP A 305 -25.26 7.21 20.29
N LEU A 306 -25.74 5.98 20.06
CA LEU A 306 -26.13 5.09 21.17
C LEU A 306 -24.94 4.61 21.99
N TRP A 307 -23.77 4.55 21.37
CA TRP A 307 -22.59 3.87 21.88
C TRP A 307 -21.65 4.84 22.56
N GLU A 308 -20.86 4.36 23.51
CA GLU A 308 -19.81 5.16 24.14
C GLU A 308 -18.64 5.38 23.17
N MET A 309 -17.94 6.52 23.29
CA MET A 309 -16.82 6.86 22.39
C MET A 309 -15.69 5.85 22.38
N LEU A 310 -15.50 5.16 23.51
CA LEU A 310 -14.51 4.09 23.65
C LEU A 310 -15.08 2.69 23.41
N SER A 311 -16.36 2.59 23.05
CA SER A 311 -17.02 1.35 22.66
C SER A 311 -16.95 1.17 21.15
N GLU A 312 -16.86 -0.08 20.71
CA GLU A 312 -17.15 -0.44 19.32
C GLU A 312 -18.61 -0.09 18.98
N VAL A 313 -18.87 0.31 17.73
CA VAL A 313 -20.23 0.50 17.18
C VAL A 313 -20.62 -0.77 16.42
N PRO A 314 -21.65 -1.50 16.87
CA PRO A 314 -22.09 -2.71 16.19
C PRO A 314 -22.74 -2.40 14.84
N ARG A 315 -22.48 -3.26 13.86
CA ARG A 315 -23.11 -3.22 12.53
C ARG A 315 -23.96 -4.49 12.36
N SER A 316 -25.15 -4.38 11.81
CA SER A 316 -26.01 -5.55 11.53
C SER A 316 -25.56 -6.23 10.24
N ALA A 317 -25.62 -7.55 10.23
CA ALA A 317 -25.45 -8.36 9.02
C ALA A 317 -26.52 -8.05 7.95
N ALA A 318 -27.69 -7.54 8.37
CA ALA A 318 -28.86 -7.39 7.51
C ALA A 318 -28.88 -6.09 6.67
N THR A 319 -28.14 -5.06 7.05
CA THR A 319 -28.30 -3.70 6.48
C THR A 319 -27.34 -3.37 5.33
N SER A 320 -26.42 -4.28 4.97
CA SER A 320 -25.58 -4.09 3.77
C SER A 320 -26.13 -4.87 2.56
N SER A 321 -27.03 -4.25 1.81
CA SER A 321 -27.41 -4.72 0.46
C SER A 321 -26.28 -4.59 -0.58
N GLN A 322 -25.06 -4.24 -0.15
CA GLN A 322 -23.90 -4.09 -1.01
C GLN A 322 -23.04 -5.35 -0.95
N THR A 323 -23.35 -6.32 -1.81
CA THR A 323 -22.43 -7.43 -2.08
C THR A 323 -21.13 -6.84 -2.64
N ARG A 324 -20.06 -6.92 -1.85
CA ARG A 324 -18.72 -6.51 -2.28
C ARG A 324 -18.09 -7.69 -3.02
N LEU A 325 -17.82 -7.48 -4.30
CA LEU A 325 -17.09 -8.43 -5.13
C LEU A 325 -15.62 -8.05 -5.17
N LEU A 326 -14.73 -9.03 -5.13
CA LEU A 326 -13.33 -8.81 -5.47
C LEU A 326 -13.12 -9.18 -6.94
N VAL A 327 -12.78 -8.17 -7.73
CA VAL A 327 -12.57 -8.25 -9.17
C VAL A 327 -11.07 -8.31 -9.43
N GLY A 328 -10.57 -9.51 -9.71
CA GLY A 328 -9.15 -9.75 -9.93
C GLY A 328 -8.45 -10.46 -8.77
N PHE A 329 -7.13 -10.54 -8.86
CA PHE A 329 -6.31 -11.43 -8.02
C PHE A 329 -5.55 -10.69 -6.94
N ALA A 330 -5.47 -11.26 -5.75
CA ALA A 330 -4.53 -10.81 -4.73
C ALA A 330 -3.16 -11.53 -4.90
N GLY A 331 -2.07 -10.77 -4.95
CA GLY A 331 -0.69 -11.26 -4.93
C GLY A 331 0.33 -10.20 -5.33
N ALA A 332 1.64 -10.48 -5.24
CA ALA A 332 2.69 -9.50 -5.55
C ALA A 332 2.69 -8.97 -7.01
N ALA A 333 1.93 -9.60 -7.92
CA ALA A 333 1.77 -9.18 -9.31
C ALA A 333 0.48 -8.36 -9.56
N PHE A 334 -0.44 -8.27 -8.60
CA PHE A 334 -1.71 -7.55 -8.73
C PHE A 334 -2.44 -7.40 -7.38
N THR A 335 -3.02 -6.23 -7.17
CA THR A 335 -3.99 -5.97 -6.10
C THR A 335 -5.38 -6.14 -6.71
N GLY A 336 -6.22 -6.99 -6.12
CA GLY A 336 -7.60 -7.16 -6.60
C GLY A 336 -8.37 -5.86 -6.43
N PHE A 337 -9.36 -5.60 -7.29
CA PHE A 337 -10.19 -4.40 -7.18
C PHE A 337 -11.47 -4.71 -6.43
N PRO A 338 -11.83 -3.94 -5.40
CA PRO A 338 -13.17 -4.01 -4.88
C PRO A 338 -14.14 -3.47 -5.95
N GLY A 339 -15.19 -4.23 -6.22
CA GLY A 339 -16.26 -3.90 -7.14
C GLY A 339 -17.63 -4.25 -6.56
N ARG A 340 -18.68 -3.82 -7.25
CA ARG A 340 -20.08 -4.08 -6.89
C ARG A 340 -20.85 -4.62 -8.09
N ILE A 341 -21.87 -5.42 -7.83
CA ILE A 341 -22.85 -5.79 -8.86
C ILE A 341 -23.83 -4.64 -9.02
N ASN A 342 -23.93 -4.07 -10.21
CA ASN A 342 -24.91 -3.04 -10.53
C ASN A 342 -26.30 -3.64 -10.80
N SER A 343 -27.32 -2.80 -10.98
CA SER A 343 -28.69 -3.24 -11.23
C SER A 343 -28.88 -4.07 -12.51
N GLU A 344 -27.91 -4.04 -13.43
CA GLU A 344 -27.92 -4.82 -14.68
C GLU A 344 -27.22 -6.18 -14.54
N GLY A 345 -26.71 -6.50 -13.35
CA GLY A 345 -25.94 -7.73 -13.09
C GLY A 345 -24.50 -7.67 -13.60
N ALA A 346 -24.00 -6.48 -13.95
CA ALA A 346 -22.63 -6.26 -14.35
C ALA A 346 -21.77 -5.81 -13.16
N VAL A 347 -20.46 -6.05 -13.26
CA VAL A 347 -19.50 -5.69 -12.22
C VAL A 347 -18.92 -4.31 -12.50
N GLU A 348 -19.15 -3.39 -11.57
CA GLU A 348 -18.65 -2.01 -11.55
C GLU A 348 -17.45 -1.92 -10.57
N ILE A 349 -16.35 -1.28 -10.98
CA ILE A 349 -15.18 -1.03 -10.14
C ILE A 349 -15.17 0.45 -9.78
N ASN A 350 -15.05 0.78 -8.49
CA ASN A 350 -14.98 2.18 -8.07
C ASN A 350 -13.56 2.72 -8.34
N ASP A 351 -13.45 3.76 -9.17
CA ASP A 351 -12.16 4.35 -9.60
C ASP A 351 -11.31 4.88 -8.43
N SER A 352 -11.94 5.20 -7.29
CA SER A 352 -11.24 5.65 -6.07
C SER A 352 -10.57 4.53 -5.29
N ALA A 353 -10.79 3.27 -5.63
CA ALA A 353 -10.29 2.11 -4.90
C ALA A 353 -9.01 1.51 -5.51
N TYR A 354 -8.17 2.34 -6.12
CA TYR A 354 -6.81 1.93 -6.46
C TYR A 354 -6.04 1.67 -5.16
N PHE A 355 -5.99 0.40 -4.77
CA PHE A 355 -5.20 -0.05 -3.64
C PHE A 355 -3.71 0.04 -4.00
N ASP A 356 -3.06 1.11 -3.54
CA ASP A 356 -1.60 1.16 -3.46
C ASP A 356 -1.18 0.54 -2.12
N PRO A 357 -0.65 -0.70 -2.10
CA PRO A 357 -0.17 -1.34 -0.88
C PRO A 357 0.99 -0.56 -0.22
N ASP A 358 1.63 0.36 -0.94
CA ASP A 358 2.69 1.21 -0.43
C ASP A 358 2.16 2.55 0.14
N GLN A 359 0.86 2.88 -0.03
CA GLN A 359 0.15 3.92 0.74
C GLN A 359 -0.35 3.33 2.07
N GLU A 360 0.56 2.77 2.86
CA GLU A 360 0.39 2.81 4.32
C GLU A 360 0.60 4.28 4.74
N ASP A 361 -0.41 5.13 4.54
CA ASP A 361 -0.59 6.19 5.52
C ASP A 361 -0.80 5.44 6.82
N ALA A 362 0.21 5.49 7.68
CA ALA A 362 0.16 4.88 9.00
C ALA A 362 -1.03 5.52 9.72
N ALA A 363 -2.20 4.90 9.58
CA ALA A 363 -3.33 5.17 10.44
C ALA A 363 -2.77 5.05 11.84
N GLU A 364 -2.79 6.16 12.59
CA GLU A 364 -2.40 6.11 13.99
C GLU A 364 -3.15 4.93 14.60
N PRO A 365 -2.46 4.04 15.34
CA PRO A 365 -3.11 2.86 15.88
C PRO A 365 -4.33 3.32 16.66
N MET A 366 -5.52 2.99 16.15
CA MET A 366 -6.78 3.27 16.84
C MET A 366 -6.61 2.82 18.29
N THR A 367 -6.93 3.73 19.21
CA THR A 367 -6.86 3.42 20.63
C THR A 367 -7.79 2.23 20.85
N ALA A 368 -7.25 1.10 21.31
CA ALA A 368 -8.03 -0.11 21.52
C ALA A 368 -9.31 0.23 22.33
N PRO A 369 -10.45 -0.41 22.04
CA PRO A 369 -11.69 -0.18 22.78
C PRO A 369 -11.41 -0.24 24.28
N GLY A 370 -12.02 0.68 25.03
CA GLY A 370 -11.84 0.72 26.48
C GLY A 370 -12.49 -0.50 27.16
N ALA A 371 -12.33 -0.61 28.48
CA ALA A 371 -13.14 -1.54 29.25
C ALA A 371 -14.47 -0.86 29.63
N PRO A 372 -15.61 -1.57 29.59
CA PRO A 372 -16.88 -1.03 30.07
C PRO A 372 -16.78 -0.68 31.57
N PRO A 373 -17.54 0.32 32.05
CA PRO A 373 -17.60 0.64 33.47
C PRO A 373 -17.96 -0.58 34.34
N SER A 374 -17.36 -0.67 35.52
CA SER A 374 -17.58 -1.79 36.46
C SER A 374 -18.81 -1.61 37.36
N VAL A 375 -19.44 -0.44 37.35
CA VAL A 375 -20.58 -0.06 38.20
C VAL A 375 -21.63 0.73 37.40
N GLY A 376 -22.86 0.82 37.91
CA GLY A 376 -23.93 1.64 37.32
C GLY A 376 -24.66 1.00 36.13
N ARG A 377 -24.57 -0.33 35.97
CA ARG A 377 -25.28 -1.07 34.90
C ARG A 377 -26.79 -1.02 35.14
N LEU A 378 -27.54 -0.58 34.13
CA LEU A 378 -29.01 -0.60 34.12
C LEU A 378 -29.52 -1.97 33.67
N ASP A 379 -29.14 -2.38 32.46
CA ASP A 379 -29.58 -3.63 31.84
C ASP A 379 -28.60 -4.12 30.76
N GLU A 380 -28.98 -5.26 30.17
CA GLU A 380 -28.25 -5.94 29.10
C GLU A 380 -29.26 -6.34 28.02
N ILE A 381 -29.02 -5.87 26.79
CA ILE A 381 -29.94 -6.03 25.65
C ILE A 381 -29.30 -6.97 24.64
N ASP A 382 -29.98 -8.07 24.34
CA ASP A 382 -29.61 -8.98 23.26
C ASP A 382 -29.86 -8.33 21.90
N LEU A 383 -28.82 -8.18 21.08
CA LEU A 383 -28.90 -7.53 19.77
C LEU A 383 -29.10 -8.52 18.61
N ARG A 384 -29.14 -9.83 18.89
CA ARG A 384 -29.41 -10.85 17.86
C ARG A 384 -30.73 -10.64 17.10
N PRO A 385 -31.83 -10.16 17.72
CA PRO A 385 -33.05 -9.82 16.99
C PRO A 385 -32.86 -8.71 15.95
N ALA A 386 -31.84 -7.85 16.12
CA ALA A 386 -31.45 -6.81 15.16
C ALA A 386 -30.42 -7.30 14.12
N GLY A 387 -30.06 -8.59 14.12
CA GLY A 387 -29.04 -9.14 13.22
C GLY A 387 -27.60 -8.80 13.62
N ILE A 388 -27.38 -8.39 14.87
CA ILE A 388 -26.07 -8.03 15.42
C ILE A 388 -25.62 -9.13 16.39
N ASN A 389 -24.40 -9.65 16.22
CA ASN A 389 -23.85 -10.69 17.11
C ASN A 389 -23.22 -10.10 18.38
N GLY A 390 -24.04 -9.90 19.41
CA GLY A 390 -23.56 -9.46 20.72
C GLY A 390 -24.68 -8.91 21.60
N HIS A 391 -24.30 -8.19 22.65
CA HIS A 391 -25.23 -7.51 23.54
C HIS A 391 -24.81 -6.07 23.81
N ALA A 392 -25.79 -5.20 24.06
CA ALA A 392 -25.55 -3.86 24.57
C ALA A 392 -25.64 -3.86 26.10
N ARG A 393 -24.71 -3.19 26.78
CA ARG A 393 -24.81 -2.89 28.21
C ARG A 393 -25.10 -1.40 28.39
N ARG A 394 -26.22 -1.05 29.00
CA ARG A 394 -26.55 0.35 29.32
C ARG A 394 -26.16 0.68 30.76
N PHE A 395 -25.82 1.94 30.98
CA PHE A 395 -25.38 2.44 32.27
C PHE A 395 -26.12 3.73 32.64
N GLU A 396 -26.30 3.97 33.92
CA GLU A 396 -27.08 5.11 34.45
C GLU A 396 -26.47 6.47 34.06
N HIS A 397 -25.15 6.53 33.90
CA HIS A 397 -24.38 7.77 33.67
C HIS A 397 -23.44 7.70 32.46
N SER A 398 -23.62 6.74 31.56
CA SER A 398 -22.85 6.67 30.31
C SER A 398 -23.72 6.16 29.16
N ARG A 399 -23.19 6.25 27.94
CA ARG A 399 -23.81 5.63 26.77
C ARG A 399 -23.68 4.11 26.85
N ALA A 400 -24.33 3.42 25.91
CA ALA A 400 -24.28 1.97 25.86
C ALA A 400 -22.88 1.48 25.45
N TRP A 401 -22.50 0.31 25.95
CA TRP A 401 -21.31 -0.40 25.51
C TRP A 401 -21.71 -1.63 24.72
N PHE A 402 -21.10 -1.82 23.56
CA PHE A 402 -21.22 -3.05 22.80
C PHE A 402 -20.28 -4.10 23.37
N ILE A 403 -20.81 -5.30 23.57
CA ILE A 403 -20.05 -6.47 23.95
C ILE A 403 -20.23 -7.51 22.83
N PRO A 404 -19.19 -7.74 22.02
CA PRO A 404 -19.24 -8.73 20.95
C PRO A 404 -19.60 -10.11 21.51
N GLY A 405 -20.46 -10.84 20.79
CA GLY A 405 -20.68 -12.26 21.08
C GLY A 405 -19.43 -13.05 20.73
N ASP A 406 -19.18 -14.16 21.42
CA ASP A 406 -18.10 -15.08 21.05
C ASP A 406 -18.32 -15.57 19.62
N SER A 407 -17.64 -14.97 18.65
CA SER A 407 -17.47 -15.53 17.32
C SER A 407 -16.60 -16.77 17.52
N GLY A 408 -17.23 -17.95 17.59
CA GLY A 408 -16.56 -19.21 17.88
C GLY A 408 -15.25 -19.32 17.09
N ARG A 409 -14.11 -19.15 17.78
CA ARG A 409 -12.80 -19.56 17.30
C ARG A 409 -12.76 -21.08 17.40
N GLY A 410 -13.37 -21.73 16.40
CA GLY A 410 -13.21 -23.14 16.08
C GLY A 410 -12.16 -23.32 15.00
#